data_AF-K9MZ73-F1
#
_entry.id   AF-K9MZ73-F1
#
_cell.length_a   1.000
_cell.length_b   1.000
_cell.length_c   1.000
_cell.angle_alpha   90.00
_cell.angle_beta   90.00
_cell.angle_gamma   90.00
#
_symmetry.space_group_name_H-M   'P 1'
#
loop_
_entity.id
_entity.type
_entity.pdbx_description
1 polymer ?
#
loop_
_entity_poly.entity_id
_entity_poly.type
_entity_poly.pdbx_seq_one_letter_code
_entity_poly.pdbx_strand_id
1 'polypeptide(L)'
;AHSDEGAMGLIINQTQQMLFPDLLVQLGIMNEQEAIRLPAHTRDFVVRNGGPVDRSRGFVLHSGDYRVESSLKVSDDICLTATVDILRAISTGRGPRHALMALGYSGW
;
A
#
# COMPACT_ATOMS: atom_id res chain seq x y z
N ALA A 1 6.41 -11.12 8.26
CA ALA A 1 6.43 -11.69 9.61
C ALA A 1 6.97 -13.10 9.52
N HIS A 2 7.70 -13.58 10.53
CA HIS A 2 8.23 -14.94 10.58
C HIS A 2 7.92 -15.52 11.95
N SER A 3 7.26 -16.67 11.96
CA SER A 3 6.93 -17.45 13.16
C SER A 3 7.12 -18.93 12.86
N ASP A 4 6.93 -19.78 13.87
CA ASP A 4 6.97 -21.24 13.73
C ASP A 4 5.87 -21.78 12.78
N GLU A 5 4.86 -20.96 12.48
CA GLU A 5 3.76 -21.29 11.56
C GLU A 5 4.05 -20.90 10.09
N GLY A 6 5.15 -20.19 9.82
CA GLY A 6 5.57 -19.81 8.47
C GLY A 6 6.19 -18.41 8.36
N ALA A 7 6.33 -17.93 7.13
CA ALA A 7 6.79 -16.59 6.85
C ALA A 7 5.94 -15.86 5.80
N MET A 8 5.76 -14.57 6.02
CA MET A 8 5.13 -13.63 5.08
C MET A 8 6.16 -12.59 4.66
N GLY A 9 6.34 -12.42 3.36
CA GLY A 9 7.19 -11.42 2.73
C GLY A 9 6.46 -10.62 1.65
N LEU A 10 7.06 -9.49 1.26
CA LEU A 10 6.58 -8.64 0.17
C LEU A 10 7.70 -8.45 -0.84
N ILE A 11 7.38 -8.65 -2.12
CA ILE A 11 8.25 -8.26 -3.22
C ILE A 11 8.13 -6.73 -3.41
N ILE A 12 9.26 -6.02 -3.36
CA ILE A 12 9.29 -4.54 -3.42
C ILE A 12 9.80 -3.98 -4.75
N ASN A 13 10.40 -4.83 -5.60
CA ASN A 13 11.09 -4.43 -6.82
C ASN A 13 10.34 -4.83 -8.10
N GLN A 14 9.09 -5.30 -8.01
CA GLN A 14 8.26 -5.67 -9.17
C GLN A 14 7.06 -4.74 -9.28
N THR A 15 6.89 -4.10 -10.43
CA THR A 15 5.71 -3.26 -10.73
C THR A 15 4.50 -4.13 -11.08
N GLN A 16 3.31 -3.68 -10.69
CA GLN A 16 2.05 -4.21 -11.17
C GLN A 16 1.56 -3.38 -12.37
N GLN A 17 0.82 -3.99 -13.31
CA GLN A 17 0.10 -3.27 -14.37
C GLN A 17 -1.21 -2.65 -13.86
N MET A 18 -1.14 -1.90 -12.76
CA MET A 18 -2.28 -1.22 -12.16
C MET A 18 -1.83 0.15 -11.69
N LEU A 19 -2.56 1.19 -12.06
CA LEU A 19 -2.30 2.54 -11.59
C LEU A 19 -2.95 2.75 -10.23
N PHE A 20 -2.34 3.58 -9.40
CA PHE A 20 -2.87 3.89 -8.08
C PHE A 20 -4.27 4.55 -8.12
N PRO A 21 -4.58 5.51 -9.02
CA PRO A 21 -5.92 6.07 -9.12
C PRO A 21 -6.99 5.01 -9.44
N ASP A 22 -6.70 4.08 -10.35
CA ASP A 22 -7.63 3.00 -10.71
C ASP A 22 -7.94 2.11 -9.52
N LEU A 23 -6.93 1.82 -8.70
CA LEU A 23 -7.09 1.07 -7.46
C LEU A 23 -7.96 1.81 -6.43
N LEU A 24 -7.78 3.12 -6.28
CA LEU A 24 -8.61 3.92 -5.38
C LEU A 24 -10.09 3.94 -5.82
N VAL A 25 -10.34 3.99 -7.13
CA VAL A 25 -11.69 3.89 -7.70
C VAL A 25 -12.28 2.50 -7.47
N GLN A 26 -11.53 1.44 -7.75
CA GLN A 26 -11.97 0.06 -7.55
C GLN A 26 -12.31 -0.24 -6.08
N LEU A 27 -11.59 0.36 -5.13
CA LEU A 27 -11.84 0.23 -3.69
C LEU A 27 -12.96 1.16 -3.18
N GLY A 28 -13.58 1.97 -4.04
CA GLY A 28 -14.61 2.94 -3.65
C GLY A 28 -14.10 4.07 -2.75
N ILE A 29 -12.79 4.33 -2.75
CA ILE A 29 -12.18 5.38 -1.94
C ILE A 29 -12.47 6.76 -2.55
N MET A 30 -12.55 6.82 -3.88
CA MET A 30 -12.89 7.99 -4.68
C MET A 30 -13.57 7.58 -5.99
N ASN A 31 -14.17 8.54 -6.70
CA ASN A 31 -14.74 8.31 -8.03
C ASN A 31 -13.77 8.72 -9.16
N GLU A 32 -14.13 8.39 -10.42
CA GLU A 32 -13.31 8.69 -11.60
C GLU A 32 -13.02 10.19 -11.77
N GLN A 33 -13.97 11.05 -11.41
CA GLN A 33 -13.84 12.51 -11.56
C GLN A 33 -12.82 13.08 -10.56
N GLU A 34 -12.79 12.53 -9.35
CA GLU A 34 -11.80 12.84 -8.32
C GLU A 34 -10.42 12.29 -8.70
N ALA A 35 -10.36 11.08 -9.25
CA ALA A 35 -9.12 10.42 -9.69
C ALA A 35 -8.36 11.24 -10.75
N ILE A 36 -9.08 11.86 -11.69
CA ILE A 36 -8.49 12.73 -12.73
C ILE A 36 -7.84 13.98 -12.13
N ARG A 37 -8.34 14.47 -10.99
CA ARG A 37 -7.88 15.68 -10.30
C ARG A 37 -6.73 15.42 -9.33
N LEU A 38 -6.31 14.16 -9.16
CA LEU A 38 -5.20 13.83 -8.28
C LEU A 38 -3.91 14.53 -8.73
N PRO A 39 -3.11 15.03 -7.76
CA PRO A 39 -1.78 15.53 -8.05
C PRO A 39 -0.92 14.49 -8.78
N ALA A 40 -0.03 14.94 -9.66
CA ALA A 40 0.85 14.06 -10.43
C ALA A 40 1.64 13.08 -9.55
N HIS A 41 2.22 13.57 -8.44
CA HIS A 41 2.98 12.74 -7.50
C HIS A 41 2.14 11.59 -6.88
N THR A 42 0.84 11.78 -6.69
CA THR A 42 -0.07 10.74 -6.21
C THR A 42 -0.47 9.79 -7.33
N ARG A 43 -0.72 10.32 -8.54
CA ARG A 43 -1.04 9.50 -9.72
C ARG A 43 0.09 8.57 -10.11
N ASP A 44 1.32 9.03 -9.98
CA ASP A 44 2.55 8.29 -10.30
C ASP A 44 2.98 7.35 -9.17
N PHE A 45 2.18 7.24 -8.10
CA PHE A 45 2.45 6.32 -7.01
C PHE A 45 2.37 4.88 -7.52
N VAL A 46 3.51 4.18 -7.49
CA VAL A 46 3.65 2.88 -8.14
C VAL A 46 3.08 1.77 -7.28
N VAL A 47 2.12 1.04 -7.82
CA VAL A 47 1.64 -0.22 -7.23
C VAL A 47 2.61 -1.34 -7.59
N ARG A 48 3.12 -2.03 -6.57
CA ARG A 48 4.03 -3.16 -6.71
C ARG A 48 3.26 -4.48 -6.66
N ASN A 49 3.82 -5.50 -7.30
CA ASN A 49 3.42 -6.88 -7.05
C ASN A 49 4.12 -7.36 -5.78
N GLY A 50 3.37 -7.62 -4.72
CA GLY A 50 3.89 -8.07 -3.43
C GLY A 50 4.10 -9.59 -3.35
N GLY A 51 3.48 -10.36 -4.25
CA GLY A 51 3.67 -11.80 -4.35
C GLY A 51 2.43 -12.54 -4.89
N PRO A 52 2.52 -13.87 -5.05
CA PRO A 52 1.47 -14.65 -5.70
C PRO A 52 0.23 -14.89 -4.83
N VAL A 53 0.34 -14.75 -3.51
CA VAL A 53 -0.72 -15.08 -2.56
C VAL A 53 -1.63 -13.87 -2.35
N ASP A 54 -2.95 -14.09 -2.34
CA ASP A 54 -3.98 -13.11 -1.99
C ASP A 54 -3.84 -11.75 -2.73
N ARG A 55 -3.79 -11.81 -4.06
CA ARG A 55 -3.52 -10.65 -4.94
C ARG A 55 -4.53 -9.50 -4.85
N SER A 56 -5.71 -9.72 -4.27
CA SER A 56 -6.70 -8.68 -4.00
C SER A 56 -6.35 -7.86 -2.75
N ARG A 57 -5.47 -8.37 -1.88
CA ARG A 57 -5.10 -7.71 -0.63
C ARG A 57 -3.97 -6.73 -0.85
N GLY A 58 -4.16 -5.51 -0.38
CA GLY A 58 -3.17 -4.44 -0.44
C GLY A 58 -2.42 -4.25 0.87
N PHE A 59 -1.13 -4.00 0.75
CA PHE A 59 -0.24 -3.65 1.84
C PHE A 59 0.48 -2.35 1.51
N VAL A 60 0.59 -1.47 2.48
CA VAL A 60 1.40 -0.25 2.39
C VAL A 60 2.52 -0.36 3.40
N LEU A 61 3.75 -0.43 2.89
CA LEU A 61 4.97 -0.28 3.68
C LEU A 61 5.31 1.20 3.74
N HIS A 62 5.52 1.76 4.92
CA HIS A 62 5.74 3.20 5.06
C HIS A 62 6.64 3.57 6.24
N SER A 63 7.09 4.82 6.24
CA SER A 63 7.83 5.40 7.35
C SER A 63 6.97 5.53 8.62
N GLY A 64 7.61 5.49 9.79
CA GLY A 64 6.95 5.55 11.10
C GLY A 64 6.33 6.90 11.49
N ASP A 65 6.40 7.91 10.63
CA ASP A 65 5.77 9.24 10.82
C ASP A 65 4.25 9.24 10.58
N TYR A 66 3.72 8.16 10.00
CA TYR A 66 2.31 7.84 9.96
C TYR A 66 2.09 6.54 10.72
N ARG A 67 1.15 6.52 11.68
CA ARG A 67 0.80 5.29 12.40
C ARG A 67 -0.66 5.30 12.77
N VAL A 68 -1.33 4.19 12.48
CA VAL A 68 -2.70 3.91 12.92
C VAL A 68 -2.68 2.65 13.80
N GLU A 69 -3.77 2.37 14.52
CA GLU A 69 -3.85 1.21 15.41
C GLU A 69 -3.61 -0.12 14.67
N SER A 70 -4.01 -0.19 13.40
CA SER A 70 -3.82 -1.35 12.53
C SER A 70 -2.44 -1.42 11.86
N SER A 71 -1.53 -0.48 12.13
CA SER A 71 -0.16 -0.51 11.62
C SER A 71 0.69 -1.50 12.41
N LEU A 72 1.23 -2.50 11.71
CA LEU A 72 2.21 -3.43 12.25
C LEU A 72 3.61 -2.83 12.16
N LYS A 73 4.30 -2.69 13.30
CA LYS A 73 5.70 -2.22 13.34
C LYS A 73 6.62 -3.33 12.81
N VAL A 74 7.36 -3.04 11.74
CA VAL A 74 8.33 -3.99 11.13
C VAL A 74 9.74 -3.73 11.66
N SER A 75 10.12 -2.46 11.79
CA SER A 75 11.37 -2.00 12.41
C SER A 75 11.12 -0.64 13.08
N ASP A 76 12.17 0.00 13.60
CA ASP A 76 12.03 1.30 14.28
C ASP A 76 11.42 2.39 13.41
N ASP A 77 11.80 2.43 12.13
CA ASP A 77 11.36 3.47 11.20
C ASP A 77 10.37 2.97 10.14
N ILE A 78 10.03 1.67 10.15
CA ILE A 78 9.20 1.05 9.11
C ILE A 78 7.96 0.39 9.72
N CYS A 79 6.81 0.74 9.14
CA CYS A 79 5.49 0.23 9.48
C CYS A 79 4.83 -0.41 8.25
N LEU A 80 3.97 -1.39 8.50
CA LEU A 80 3.15 -2.06 7.50
C LEU A 80 1.67 -1.88 7.86
N THR A 81 0.89 -1.31 6.95
CA THR A 81 -0.54 -1.09 7.14
C THR A 81 -1.34 -1.77 6.01
N ALA A 82 -2.44 -2.44 6.36
CA ALA A 82 -3.29 -3.18 5.41
C ALA A 82 -4.75 -2.68 5.43
N THR A 83 -4.95 -1.37 5.65
CA THR A 83 -6.27 -0.73 5.66
C THR A 83 -6.43 0.25 4.50
N VAL A 84 -7.67 0.57 4.15
CA VAL A 84 -7.98 1.57 3.12
C VAL A 84 -7.67 3.01 3.57
N ASP A 85 -7.60 3.26 4.87
CA ASP A 85 -7.42 4.60 5.43
C ASP A 85 -6.07 5.21 5.04
N ILE A 86 -5.00 4.42 5.00
CA ILE A 86 -3.69 4.92 4.56
C ILE A 86 -3.70 5.30 3.08
N LEU A 87 -4.48 4.62 2.25
CA LEU A 87 -4.63 4.96 0.82
C LEU A 87 -5.34 6.30 0.67
N ARG A 88 -6.37 6.56 1.49
CA ARG A 88 -7.06 7.86 1.56
C ARG A 88 -6.13 8.96 2.09
N ALA A 89 -5.28 8.65 3.07
CA ALA A 89 -4.28 9.60 3.57
C ALA A 89 -3.28 9.98 2.48
N ILE A 90 -2.73 8.99 1.75
CA ILE A 90 -1.83 9.21 0.61
C ILE A 90 -2.54 10.03 -0.47
N SER A 91 -3.79 9.72 -0.80
CA SER A 91 -4.55 10.42 -1.85
C SER A 91 -4.87 11.89 -1.53
N THR A 92 -4.86 12.25 -0.24
CA THR A 92 -5.13 13.61 0.25
C THR A 92 -3.87 14.37 0.67
N GLY A 93 -2.68 13.79 0.44
CA GLY A 93 -1.40 14.39 0.84
C GLY A 93 -1.17 14.39 2.36
N ARG A 94 -1.93 13.62 3.13
CA ARG A 94 -1.80 13.44 4.59
C ARG A 94 -1.15 12.11 4.96
N GLY A 95 -0.64 11.38 3.97
CA GLY A 95 0.06 10.12 4.16
C GLY A 95 1.47 10.29 4.75
N PRO A 96 2.16 9.18 5.00
CA PRO A 96 3.57 9.18 5.41
C PRO A 96 4.47 9.86 4.36
N ARG A 97 5.65 10.36 4.80
CA ARG A 97 6.65 10.92 3.87
C ARG A 97 7.16 9.90 2.86
N HIS A 98 7.28 8.64 3.28
CA HIS A 98 7.69 7.54 2.41
C HIS A 98 6.68 6.41 2.48
N ALA A 99 6.22 5.96 1.32
CA ALA A 99 5.33 4.81 1.19
C ALA A 99 5.67 3.98 -0.04
N LEU A 100 5.38 2.69 0.05
CA LEU A 100 5.37 1.73 -1.03
C LEU A 100 4.08 0.91 -0.91
N MET A 101 3.33 0.80 -2.00
CA MET A 101 2.16 -0.06 -2.05
C MET A 101 2.47 -1.35 -2.80
N ALA A 102 2.04 -2.47 -2.23
CA ALA A 102 2.13 -3.80 -2.82
C ALA A 102 0.77 -4.49 -2.79
N LEU A 103 0.42 -5.20 -3.86
CA LEU A 103 -0.74 -6.08 -3.94
C LEU A 103 -0.30 -7.54 -3.86
N GLY A 104 -0.94 -8.32 -3.00
CA GLY A 104 -0.54 -9.68 -2.68
C GLY A 104 0.72 -9.75 -1.80
N TYR A 105 1.10 -10.98 -1.45
CA TYR A 105 2.29 -11.27 -0.65
C TYR A 105 2.89 -12.63 -1.04
N SER A 106 4.11 -12.87 -0.56
CA SER A 106 4.80 -14.16 -0.66
C SER A 106 4.72 -14.89 0.67
N GLY A 107 4.27 -16.14 0.65
CA GLY A 107 4.20 -17.01 1.81
C GLY A 107 5.21 -18.16 1.73
N TRP A 108 5.70 -18.59 2.89
CA TRP A 108 6.50 -19.80 3.09
C TRP A 108 5.96 -20.58 4.27
#